data_AF-F3CA44-F1
#
_entry.id   AF-F3CA44-F1
#
_cell.length_a   1.000
_cell.length_b   1.000
_cell.length_c   1.000
_cell.angle_alpha   90.00
_cell.angle_beta   90.00
_cell.angle_gamma   90.00
#
_symmetry.space_group_name_H-M   'P 1'
#
loop_
_entity.id
_entity.type
_entity.pdbx_description
1 polymer ?
#
loop_
_entity_poly.entity_id
_entity_poly.type
_entity_poly.pdbx_seq_one_letter_code
_entity_poly.pdbx_strand_id
1 'polypeptide(L)' 'MLAKDVRLVAIESDAVVIEQGTERTRFKVASLAGLPELPSLLRR' A
#
# COMPACT_ATOMS: atom_id res chain seq x y z
N MET A 1 1.41 -12.25 1.23
CA MET A 1 0.74 -12.90 0.10
C MET A 1 -0.57 -12.16 -0.11
N LEU A 2 -0.71 -11.35 -1.16
CA LEU A 2 -1.99 -10.71 -1.49
C LEU A 2 -2.95 -11.83 -1.94
N ALA A 3 -4.21 -11.79 -1.49
CA ALA A 3 -5.22 -12.73 -1.97
C ALA A 3 -5.31 -12.66 -3.51
N LYS A 4 -5.63 -13.79 -4.17
CA LYS A 4 -5.80 -13.80 -5.64
C LYS A 4 -6.79 -12.71 -6.06
N ASP A 5 -6.46 -12.06 -7.16
CA ASP A 5 -7.23 -10.98 -7.80
C ASP A 5 -7.30 -9.65 -7.03
N VAL A 6 -6.43 -9.45 -6.03
CA VAL A 6 -6.26 -8.14 -5.37
C VAL A 6 -5.12 -7.36 -6.03
N ARG A 7 -5.43 -6.17 -6.55
CA ARG A 7 -4.45 -5.24 -7.12
C ARG A 7 -4.41 -3.94 -6.31
N LEU A 8 -3.22 -3.53 -5.88
CA LEU A 8 -3.00 -2.19 -5.33
C LEU A 8 -3.01 -1.16 -6.47
N VAL A 9 -3.90 -0.18 -6.39
CA VAL A 9 -4.09 0.82 -7.46
C VAL A 9 -3.73 2.24 -7.05
N ALA A 10 -3.72 2.55 -5.76
CA ALA A 10 -3.21 3.82 -5.25
C ALA A 10 -2.67 3.67 -3.82
N ILE A 11 -1.63 4.46 -3.54
CA ILE A 11 -1.13 4.72 -2.18
C ILE A 11 -1.42 6.18 -1.89
N GLU A 12 -2.19 6.43 -0.85
CA GLU A 12 -2.52 7.76 -0.34
C GLU A 12 -1.74 8.02 0.96
N SER A 13 -1.84 9.23 1.50
CA SER A 13 -1.14 9.60 2.73
C SER A 13 -1.57 8.80 3.96
N ASP A 14 -2.85 8.42 4.05
CA ASP A 14 -3.43 7.70 5.20
C ASP A 14 -4.21 6.44 4.79
N ALA A 15 -4.11 6.03 3.53
CA ALA A 15 -4.87 4.90 3.02
C ALA A 15 -4.17 4.20 1.85
N VAL A 16 -4.62 2.98 1.59
CA VAL A 16 -4.32 2.25 0.35
C VAL A 16 -5.63 1.92 -0.34
N VAL A 17 -5.61 1.99 -1.66
CA VAL A 17 -6.76 1.63 -2.48
C VAL A 17 -6.43 0.37 -3.26
N ILE A 18 -7.25 -0.65 -3.08
CA ILE A 18 -7.13 -1.89 -3.83
C ILE A 18 -8.36 -2.10 -4.71
N GLU A 19 -8.17 -2.87 -5.76
CA GLU A 19 -9.23 -3.40 -6.60
C GLU A 19 -9.27 -4.92 -6.45
N GLN A 20 -10.48 -5.47 -6.35
CA GLN A 20 -10.75 -6.91 -6.40
C GLN A 20 -11.86 -7.16 -7.41
N GLY A 21 -11.50 -7.68 -8.59
CA GLY A 21 -12.43 -7.76 -9.72
C GLY A 21 -12.86 -6.36 -10.17
N THR A 22 -14.16 -6.06 -10.05
CA THR A 22 -14.74 -4.74 -10.35
C THR A 22 -14.95 -3.87 -9.11
N GLU A 23 -14.71 -4.41 -7.92
CA GLU A 23 -14.87 -3.69 -6.67
C GLU A 23 -13.59 -2.94 -6.31
N ARG A 24 -13.76 -1.70 -5.86
CA ARG A 24 -12.65 -0.84 -5.42
C ARG A 24 -12.88 -0.40 -3.99
N THR A 25 -11.90 -0.69 -3.13
CA THR A 25 -12.04 -0.50 -1.68
C THR A 25 -10.85 0.28 -1.13
N ARG A 26 -11.16 1.29 -0.31
CA ARG A 26 -10.19 2.14 0.38
C ARG A 26 -9.97 1.63 1.80
N PHE A 27 -8.75 1.25 2.12
CA PHE A 27 -8.35 0.81 3.46
C PHE A 27 -7.56 1.92 4.14
N LYS A 28 -8.09 2.44 5.24
CA LYS A 28 -7.36 3.38 6.09
C LYS A 28 -6.17 2.64 6.73
N VAL A 29 -4.98 3.19 6.57
CA VAL A 29 -3.76 2.64 7.15
C VAL A 29 -3.18 3.64 8.14
N ALA A 30 -2.80 3.14 9.31
CA ALA A 30 -2.00 3.91 10.24
C ALA A 30 -0.53 3.75 9.88
N SER A 31 0.27 4.80 10.09
CA SER A 31 1.72 4.70 10.05
C SER A 31 2.16 3.67 11.10
N LEU A 32 2.86 2.62 10.67
CA LEU A 32 3.42 1.64 11.59
C LEU A 32 4.57 2.31 12.35
N ALA A 33 4.34 2.67 13.61
CA ALA A 33 5.36 3.32 14.44
C ALA A 33 6.57 2.38 14.62
N GLY A 34 7.79 2.90 14.39
CA GLY A 34 9.03 2.18 14.65
C GLY A 34 9.60 1.35 13.50
N LEU A 35 9.17 1.56 12.25
CA LEU A 35 9.88 0.99 11.11
C LEU A 35 11.20 1.74 10.86
N PRO A 36 12.31 1.02 10.61
CA PRO A 36 13.56 1.65 10.22
C PRO A 36 13.37 2.42 8.90
N GLU A 37 14.08 3.54 8.75
CA GLU A 37 14.06 4.31 7.51
C GLU A 37 14.37 3.40 6.31
N LEU A 38 13.56 3.52 5.26
CA LEU A 38 13.76 2.72 4.06
C LEU A 38 15.14 3.02 3.46
N PRO A 39 15.92 1.98 3.07
CA PRO A 39 17.22 2.20 2.48
C PRO A 39 17.08 3.05 1.21
N SER A 40 17.93 4.06 1.07
CA SER A 40 17.86 5.00 -0.06
C SER A 40 18.00 4.24 -1.38
N LEU A 41 17.01 4.38 -2.26
CA LEU A 41 17.05 3.81 -3.62
C LEU A 41 17.92 4.62 -4.59
N LEU A 42 18.56 5.68 -4.11
CA LEU A 42 19.51 6.47 -4.88
C LEU A 42 20.79 5.65 -5.10
N ARG A 43 20.98 5.16 -6.33
CA ARG A 43 22.27 4.65 -6.78
C ARG A 43 23.22 5.84 -6.93
N ARG A 44 24.28 5.87 -6.12
CA ARG A 44 25.46 6.72 -6.37
C ARG A 44 26.29 6.15 -7.51
#